data_AF-A0A7Z9KPY2-F1
#
_entry.id   AF-A0A7Z9KPY2-F1
#
_cell.length_a   1.000
_cell.length_b   1.000
_cell.length_c   1.000
_cell.angle_alpha   90.00
_cell.angle_beta   90.00
_cell.angle_gamma   90.00
#
_symmetry.space_group_name_H-M   'P 1'
#
loop_
_entity.id
_entity.type
_entity.pdbx_description
1 polymer ?
#
loop_
_entity_poly.entity_id
_entity_poly.type
_entity_poly.pdbx_seq_one_letter_code
_entity_poly.pdbx_strand_id
1 'polypeptide(L)'
;MDLTHDCPPTLTDNQVLEFCKTGLLRLDAIVPDEINKRVFQYCDQHNGAIPAAEDWYIENVTLNPRVIGPIRSLLGRDFTYPMAVGNRSRSGPHSDNQWLA
;
A
#
# COMPACT_ATOMS: atom_id res chain seq x y z
N MET A 1 -20.78 1.40 7.23
CA MET A 1 -19.56 1.23 8.04
C MET A 1 -18.72 2.46 7.80
N ASP A 2 -18.31 3.13 8.87
CA ASP A 2 -17.32 4.19 8.78
C ASP A 2 -15.96 3.51 8.54
N LEU A 3 -15.40 3.69 7.34
CA LEU A 3 -14.12 3.09 6.93
C LEU A 3 -12.97 4.09 7.10
N THR A 4 -13.20 5.17 7.84
CA THR A 4 -12.15 6.13 8.18
C THR A 4 -11.22 5.54 9.24
N HIS A 5 -9.95 5.90 9.16
CA HIS A 5 -8.94 5.50 10.13
C HIS A 5 -8.33 6.75 10.77
N ASP A 6 -8.47 6.89 12.08
CA ASP A 6 -7.87 8.01 12.81
C ASP A 6 -6.41 7.71 13.15
N CYS A 7 -5.51 8.48 12.55
CA CYS A 7 -4.08 8.42 12.81
C CYS A 7 -3.42 9.80 12.67
N PRO A 8 -2.23 10.01 13.28
CA PRO A 8 -1.48 11.24 13.10
C PRO A 8 -0.98 11.41 11.65
N PRO A 9 -0.96 12.64 11.10
CA PRO A 9 -0.17 12.92 9.90
C PRO A 9 1.32 12.82 10.24
N THR A 10 2.11 12.20 9.37
CA THR A 10 3.54 11.93 9.61
C THR A 10 4.48 12.57 8.60
N LEU A 11 3.98 13.20 7.53
CA LEU A 11 4.83 13.96 6.61
C LEU A 11 5.06 15.37 7.13
N THR A 12 6.27 15.85 6.92
CA THR A 12 6.61 17.28 7.03
C THR A 12 6.16 18.05 5.80
N ASP A 13 6.03 19.37 5.92
CA ASP A 13 5.66 20.25 4.79
C ASP A 13 6.58 20.05 3.58
N ASN A 14 7.89 19.90 3.79
CA ASN A 14 8.84 19.65 2.72
C ASN A 14 8.59 18.32 1.99
N GLN A 15 8.20 17.27 2.72
CA GLN A 15 7.87 15.98 2.11
C GLN A 15 6.54 16.04 1.34
N VAL A 16 5.56 16.82 1.83
CA VAL A 16 4.32 17.09 1.09
C VAL A 16 4.63 17.84 -0.20
N LEU A 17 5.46 18.90 -0.15
CA LEU A 17 5.87 19.65 -1.34
C LEU A 17 6.61 18.78 -2.36
N GLU A 18 7.49 17.89 -1.90
CA GLU A 18 8.20 16.97 -2.80
C GLU A 18 7.25 15.95 -3.45
N PHE A 19 6.24 15.46 -2.71
CA PHE A 19 5.16 14.67 -3.31
C PHE A 19 4.39 15.48 -4.35
N CYS A 20 4.01 16.74 -4.06
CA CYS A 20 3.31 17.59 -5.03
C CYS A 20 4.12 17.83 -6.31
N LYS A 21 5.45 17.89 -6.20
CA LYS A 21 6.37 18.08 -7.34
C LYS A 21 6.55 16.81 -8.17
N THR A 22 6.65 15.65 -7.53
CA THR A 22 7.01 14.38 -8.19
C THR A 22 5.81 13.48 -8.49
N GLY A 23 4.68 13.70 -7.82
CA GLY A 23 3.50 12.85 -7.84
C GLY A 23 3.68 11.50 -7.15
N LEU A 24 4.83 11.24 -6.50
CA LEU A 24 5.19 9.93 -5.97
C LEU A 24 5.82 10.06 -4.58
N LEU A 25 5.46 9.14 -3.69
CA LEU A 25 6.10 8.98 -2.39
C LEU A 25 6.71 7.58 -2.31
N ARG A 26 8.03 7.51 -2.07
CA ARG A 26 8.75 6.26 -1.88
C ARG A 26 8.95 5.98 -0.39
N LEU A 27 8.61 4.77 0.04
CA LEU A 27 8.75 4.31 1.41
C LEU A 27 9.62 3.04 1.42
N ASP A 28 10.87 3.19 1.83
CA ASP A 28 11.84 2.08 1.78
C ASP A 28 11.76 1.19 3.01
N ALA A 29 11.69 -0.13 2.76
CA ALA A 29 11.82 -1.20 3.75
C ALA A 29 10.94 -1.03 5.00
N ILE A 30 9.70 -0.57 4.82
CA ILE A 30 8.78 -0.29 5.93
C ILE A 30 8.07 -1.54 6.46
N VAL A 31 8.00 -2.61 5.67
CA VAL A 31 7.38 -3.88 6.05
C VAL A 31 8.48 -4.81 6.57
N PRO A 32 8.33 -5.38 7.78
CA PRO A 32 9.29 -6.35 8.32
C PRO A 32 9.49 -7.55 7.40
N ASP A 33 10.71 -8.08 7.35
CA ASP A 33 11.08 -9.20 6.46
C ASP A 33 10.24 -10.46 6.70
N GLU A 34 9.94 -10.76 7.97
CA GLU A 34 9.06 -11.89 8.34
C GLU A 34 7.65 -11.73 7.74
N ILE A 35 7.08 -10.53 7.80
CA ILE A 35 5.77 -10.23 7.23
C ILE A 35 5.82 -10.34 5.70
N ASN A 36 6.85 -9.79 5.06
CA ASN A 36 7.04 -9.93 3.61
C ASN A 36 7.07 -11.40 3.19
N LYS A 37 7.89 -12.22 3.86
CA LYS A 37 7.97 -13.67 3.61
C LYS A 37 6.62 -14.37 3.78
N ARG A 38 5.89 -14.01 4.84
CA ARG A 38 4.55 -14.55 5.10
C ARG A 38 3.54 -14.17 4.02
N VAL A 39 3.60 -12.96 3.48
CA VAL A 39 2.76 -12.53 2.34
C VAL A 39 3.04 -13.40 1.11
N PHE A 40 4.32 -13.62 0.76
CA PHE A 40 4.66 -14.47 -0.38
C PHE A 40 4.15 -15.91 -0.19
N GLN A 41 4.36 -16.50 0.98
CA GLN A 41 3.85 -17.84 1.30
C GLN A 41 2.33 -17.91 1.18
N TYR A 42 1.60 -16.90 1.67
CA TYR A 42 0.15 -16.83 1.55
C TYR A 42 -0.27 -16.76 0.08
N CYS A 43 0.34 -15.88 -0.71
CA CYS A 43 0.06 -15.74 -2.14
C CYS A 43 0.29 -17.06 -2.89
N ASP A 44 1.38 -17.78 -2.61
CA ASP A 44 1.68 -19.06 -3.24
C ASP A 44 0.61 -20.12 -2.92
N GLN A 45 0.11 -20.12 -1.67
CA GLN A 45 -0.92 -21.06 -1.21
C GLN A 45 -2.33 -20.72 -1.72
N HIS A 46 -2.59 -19.45 -2.07
CA HIS A 46 -3.93 -18.95 -2.42
C HIS A 46 -4.01 -18.44 -3.87
N ASN A 47 -3.22 -19.05 -4.78
CA ASN A 47 -3.25 -18.75 -6.22
C ASN A 47 -3.09 -17.25 -6.53
N GLY A 48 -2.16 -16.60 -5.83
CA GLY A 48 -1.85 -15.19 -5.96
C GLY A 48 -2.77 -14.24 -5.19
N ALA A 49 -3.79 -14.73 -4.48
CA ALA A 49 -4.60 -13.87 -3.62
C ALA A 49 -3.75 -13.27 -2.48
N ILE A 50 -4.00 -12.00 -2.17
CA ILE A 50 -3.35 -11.34 -1.03
C ILE A 50 -4.10 -11.61 0.28
N PRO A 51 -3.41 -11.61 1.43
CA PRO A 51 -4.02 -11.77 2.75
C PRO A 51 -4.70 -10.48 3.25
N ALA A 52 -5.48 -9.79 2.41
CA ALA A 52 -6.05 -8.48 2.75
C ALA A 52 -7.04 -8.48 3.92
N ALA A 53 -7.60 -9.65 4.26
CA ALA A 53 -8.51 -9.83 5.39
C ALA A 53 -7.81 -10.30 6.68
N GLU A 54 -6.51 -10.58 6.62
CA GLU A 54 -5.79 -11.13 7.76
C GLU A 54 -5.28 -10.01 8.69
N ASP A 55 -5.52 -10.13 9.99
CA ASP A 55 -5.15 -9.11 10.98
C ASP A 55 -3.65 -8.75 10.91
N TRP A 56 -2.78 -9.76 10.83
CA TRP A 56 -1.33 -9.56 10.75
C TRP A 56 -0.91 -8.78 9.50
N TYR A 57 -1.65 -8.90 8.39
CA TYR A 57 -1.39 -8.14 7.17
C TYR A 57 -1.92 -6.72 7.30
N ILE A 58 -3.15 -6.57 7.80
CA ILE A 58 -3.77 -5.26 8.02
C ILE A 58 -2.90 -4.42 8.95
N GLU A 59 -2.46 -4.95 10.07
CA GLU A 59 -1.63 -4.24 11.06
C GLU A 59 -0.26 -3.83 10.50
N ASN A 60 0.42 -4.74 9.80
CA ASN A 60 1.82 -4.55 9.41
C ASN A 60 2.01 -3.94 8.01
N VAL A 61 0.97 -3.96 7.17
CA VAL A 61 1.02 -3.48 5.78
C VAL A 61 0.00 -2.36 5.57
N THR A 62 -1.29 -2.62 5.72
CA THR A 62 -2.35 -1.65 5.38
C THR A 62 -2.38 -0.44 6.34
N LEU A 63 -2.37 -0.71 7.64
CA LEU A 63 -2.43 0.27 8.72
C LEU A 63 -1.06 0.55 9.34
N ASN A 64 0.01 0.11 8.69
CA ASN A 64 1.38 0.44 9.10
C ASN A 64 1.51 1.97 9.23
N PRO A 65 1.94 2.52 10.39
CA PRO A 65 2.02 3.97 10.59
C PRO A 65 2.86 4.69 9.53
N ARG A 66 3.86 4.01 8.97
CA ARG A 66 4.72 4.55 7.90
C ARG A 66 4.04 4.58 6.53
N VAL A 67 2.89 3.91 6.36
CA VAL A 67 2.03 3.94 5.17
C VAL A 67 0.84 4.87 5.38
N ILE A 68 0.11 4.66 6.47
CA ILE A 68 -1.18 5.30 6.69
C ILE A 68 -1.03 6.77 7.13
N GLY A 69 0.03 7.09 7.89
CA GLY A 69 0.36 8.45 8.30
C GLY A 69 0.69 9.39 7.13
N PRO A 70 1.45 8.94 6.12
CA PRO A 70 1.62 9.72 4.90
C PRO A 70 0.34 9.92 4.10
N ILE A 71 -0.49 8.88 3.95
CA ILE A 71 -1.80 9.00 3.28
C ILE A 71 -2.66 10.03 4.00
N ARG A 72 -2.73 9.95 5.33
CA ARG A 72 -3.41 10.92 6.19
C ARG A 72 -2.90 12.35 6.00
N SER A 73 -1.59 12.53 5.80
CA SER A 73 -0.98 13.85 5.58
C SER A 73 -1.41 14.45 4.24
N LEU A 74 -1.58 13.60 3.21
CA LEU A 74 -1.92 14.03 1.85
C LEU A 74 -3.41 14.20 1.63
N LEU A 75 -4.25 13.37 2.26
CA LEU A 75 -5.69 13.31 1.97
C LEU A 75 -6.59 13.98 3.04
N GLY A 76 -6.04 14.34 4.21
CA GLY A 76 -6.82 14.93 5.30
C GLY A 76 -7.41 13.90 6.27
N ARG A 77 -8.18 14.36 7.26
CA ARG A 77 -8.61 13.56 8.43
C ARG A 77 -9.52 12.39 8.08
N ASP A 78 -10.49 12.61 7.21
CA ASP A 78 -11.59 11.68 6.99
C ASP A 78 -11.35 10.81 5.75
N PHE A 79 -10.10 10.35 5.58
CA PHE A 79 -9.73 9.49 4.46
C PHE A 79 -10.11 8.03 4.76
N THR A 80 -10.50 7.29 3.72
CA THR A 80 -10.74 5.85 3.81
C THR A 80 -9.45 5.09 3.51
N TYR A 81 -9.13 4.08 4.32
CA TYR A 81 -7.93 3.27 4.09
C TYR A 81 -8.10 2.34 2.86
N PRO A 82 -7.00 1.87 2.25
CA PRO A 82 -7.07 1.05 1.04
C PRO A 82 -7.75 -0.30 1.30
N MET A 83 -9.00 -0.44 0.87
CA MET A 83 -9.78 -1.68 1.00
C MET A 83 -9.63 -2.64 -0.19
N ALA A 84 -9.35 -2.09 -1.38
CA ALA A 84 -9.19 -2.86 -2.60
C ALA A 84 -7.71 -2.91 -2.97
N VAL A 85 -7.03 -3.99 -2.58
CA VAL A 85 -5.65 -4.24 -2.95
C VAL A 85 -5.63 -5.46 -3.86
N GLY A 86 -4.93 -5.37 -4.99
CA GLY A 86 -4.81 -6.46 -5.96
C GLY A 86 -3.35 -6.90 -6.06
N ASN A 87 -3.11 -8.21 -6.05
CA ASN A 87 -1.79 -8.73 -6.42
C ASN A 87 -1.62 -8.60 -7.94
N ARG A 88 -0.61 -7.85 -8.37
CA ARG A 88 -0.18 -7.83 -9.78
C ARG A 88 1.16 -8.54 -9.90
N SER A 89 1.16 -9.84 -9.62
CA SER A 89 2.30 -10.71 -9.91
C SER A 89 2.38 -10.91 -11.43
N ARG A 90 3.34 -10.25 -12.09
CA ARG A 90 3.64 -10.50 -13.50
C ARG A 90 4.83 -11.44 -13.61
N SER A 91 4.64 -12.54 -14.33
CA SER A 91 5.73 -13.37 -14.84
C SER A 91 5.96 -13.02 -16.32
N GLY A 92 7.09 -12.39 -16.62
CA GLY A 92 7.52 -12.08 -17.99
C GLY A 92 7.15 -10.68 -18.52
N PRO A 93 7.77 -10.26 -19.64
CA PRO A 93 7.52 -8.95 -20.26
C PRO A 93 6.08 -8.84 -20.80
N HIS A 94 5.56 -7.62 -20.87
CA HIS A 94 4.33 -7.33 -21.61
C HIS A 94 4.60 -7.48 -23.10
N SER A 95 3.72 -8.16 -23.83
CA SER A 95 3.64 -7.92 -25.28
C SER A 95 3.00 -6.53 -25.46
N ASP A 96 3.77 -5.56 -25.95
CA ASP A 96 3.45 -4.13 -26.00
C ASP A 96 2.32 -3.69 -26.97
N ASN A 97 1.40 -4.57 -27.37
CA ASN A 97 0.56 -4.32 -28.56
C ASN A 97 -0.95 -4.17 -28.29
N GLN A 98 -1.40 -3.78 -27.10
CA GLN A 98 -2.84 -3.62 -26.82
C GLN A 98 -3.35 -2.16 -26.76
N TRP A 99 -2.49 -1.16 -26.98
CA TRP A 99 -2.90 0.25 -27.06
C TRP A 99 -3.33 0.69 -28.47
N LEU A 100 -3.27 -0.19 -29.46
CA LEU A 100 -3.68 0.04 -30.84
C LEU A 100 -4.64 -1.07 -31.28
N ALA A 101 -5.89 -1.00 -30.81
CA ALA A 101 -7.03 -1.74 -31.35
C ALA A 101 -8.24 -0.80 -31.43
#